data_AF-A0ABD2NKD5-F1
#
_entry.id   AF-A0ABD2NKD5-F1
#
_cell.length_a   1.000
_cell.length_b   1.000
_cell.length_c   1.000
_cell.angle_alpha   90.00
_cell.angle_beta   90.00
_cell.angle_gamma   90.00
#
_symmetry.space_group_name_H-M   'P 1'
#
loop_
_entity.id
_entity.type
_entity.pdbx_description
1 polymer ?
#
loop_
_entity_poly.entity_id
_entity_poly.type
_entity_poly.pdbx_seq_one_letter_code
_entity_poly.pdbx_strand_id
1 'polypeptide(L)'
;MSLLSAELAATCSALGYYDEKTKKYYADENTLETVKDLIRYLRRDDENHDIRRQLGETKVLQTDLLPLLKSYWEETELFDVLLRLLVNLTTPPLILWNEETPTDKNVRNYFMQIEDHLQSYKLSFADDALWAVLSSRMSKILETIVRQIFRLENRKFVEWNMISKT
;
A
#
# COMPACT_ATOMS: atom_id res chain seq x y z
N MET A 1 27.04 -4.96 0.12
CA MET A 1 25.71 -5.01 -0.53
C MET A 1 25.39 -6.48 -0.72
N SER A 2 24.41 -7.02 0.01
CA SER A 2 23.99 -8.41 -0.15
C SER A 2 23.28 -8.57 -1.50
N LEU A 3 23.24 -9.79 -2.04
CA LEU A 3 22.53 -10.10 -3.29
C LEU A 3 21.05 -9.64 -3.23
N LEU A 4 20.41 -9.81 -2.07
CA LEU A 4 19.04 -9.38 -1.79
C LEU A 4 18.86 -7.86 -1.90
N SER A 5 19.84 -7.08 -1.44
CA SER A 5 19.79 -5.61 -1.51
C SER A 5 19.88 -5.10 -2.96
N ALA A 6 20.70 -5.75 -3.79
CA ALA A 6 20.78 -5.42 -5.21
C ALA A 6 19.50 -5.81 -5.96
N GLU A 7 18.91 -6.96 -5.63
CA GLU A 7 17.63 -7.41 -6.19
C GLU A 7 16.50 -6.44 -5.83
N LEU A 8 16.35 -6.06 -4.55
CA LEU A 8 15.35 -5.09 -4.11
C LEU A 8 15.51 -3.73 -4.78
N ALA A 9 16.74 -3.24 -4.91
CA ALA A 9 17.01 -1.98 -5.61
C ALA A 9 16.63 -2.04 -7.09
N ALA A 10 16.90 -3.17 -7.75
CA ALA A 10 16.49 -3.41 -9.13
C ALA A 10 14.97 -3.48 -9.26
N THR A 11 14.27 -4.17 -8.34
CA THR A 11 12.81 -4.20 -8.28
C THR A 11 12.22 -2.79 -8.09
N CYS A 12 12.77 -1.99 -7.18
CA CYS A 12 12.30 -0.61 -6.99
C CYS A 12 12.52 0.25 -8.25
N SER A 13 13.66 0.09 -8.91
CA SER A 13 13.97 0.81 -10.16
C SER A 13 13.04 0.44 -11.32
N ALA A 14 12.40 -0.73 -11.27
CA ALA A 14 11.45 -1.22 -12.27
C ALA A 14 10.00 -0.76 -12.04
N LEU A 15 9.78 0.19 -11.11
CA LEU A 15 8.46 0.81 -10.90
C LEU A 15 8.21 1.95 -11.88
N GLY A 16 9.24 2.62 -12.39
CA GLY A 16 9.13 3.79 -13.24
C GLY A 16 9.83 5.02 -12.67
N TYR A 17 9.30 6.21 -12.96
CA TYR A 17 9.92 7.47 -12.51
C TYR A 17 8.89 8.60 -12.33
N TYR A 18 9.23 9.55 -11.44
CA TYR A 18 8.48 10.80 -11.29
C TYR A 18 9.05 11.91 -12.18
N ASP A 19 8.21 12.55 -12.97
CA ASP A 19 8.57 13.74 -13.74
C ASP A 19 8.07 15.01 -13.05
N GLU A 20 9.02 15.76 -12.49
CA GLU A 20 8.77 17.04 -11.82
C GLU A 20 8.12 18.10 -12.74
N LYS A 21 8.34 18.03 -14.05
CA LYS A 21 7.79 19.03 -14.98
C LYS A 21 6.31 18.81 -15.21
N THR A 22 5.90 17.55 -15.41
CA THR A 22 4.50 17.17 -15.62
C THR A 22 3.77 16.89 -14.31
N LYS A 23 4.51 16.82 -13.19
CA LYS A 23 4.03 16.43 -11.85
C LYS A 23 3.35 15.07 -11.84
N LYS A 24 3.76 14.18 -12.75
CA LYS A 24 3.14 12.88 -12.97
C LYS A 24 4.18 11.78 -12.80
N TYR A 25 3.74 10.67 -12.22
CA TYR A 25 4.52 9.44 -12.22
C TYR A 25 4.26 8.65 -13.51
N TYR A 26 5.34 8.18 -14.14
CA TYR A 26 5.31 7.33 -15.32
C TYR A 26 5.69 5.92 -14.91
N ALA A 27 4.69 5.04 -14.87
CA ALA A 27 4.85 3.62 -14.53
C ALA A 27 5.48 2.83 -15.68
N ASP A 28 6.36 1.89 -15.34
CA ASP A 28 6.88 0.90 -16.29
C ASP A 28 5.86 -0.21 -16.60
N GLU A 29 6.08 -0.95 -17.69
CA GLU A 29 5.14 -1.96 -18.23
C GLU A 29 4.71 -3.03 -17.20
N ASN A 30 5.59 -3.40 -16.27
CA ASN A 30 5.36 -4.47 -15.30
C ASN A 30 5.11 -3.98 -13.87
N THR A 31 4.81 -2.69 -13.69
CA THR A 31 4.67 -2.06 -12.36
C THR A 31 3.74 -2.83 -11.42
N LEU A 32 2.62 -3.35 -11.93
CA LEU A 32 1.69 -4.15 -11.12
C LEU A 32 2.35 -5.42 -10.53
N GLU A 33 3.10 -6.16 -11.34
CA GLU A 33 3.80 -7.35 -10.89
C GLU A 33 4.98 -6.99 -9.97
N THR A 34 5.70 -5.90 -10.27
CA THR A 34 6.74 -5.35 -9.40
C THR A 34 6.21 -5.06 -7.99
N VAL A 35 5.04 -4.41 -7.87
CA VAL A 35 4.43 -4.13 -6.56
C VAL A 35 3.99 -5.43 -5.86
N LYS A 36 3.45 -6.40 -6.61
CA LYS A 36 3.11 -7.73 -6.06
C LYS A 36 4.37 -8.46 -5.56
N ASP A 37 5.51 -8.32 -6.24
CA ASP A 37 6.79 -8.90 -5.82
C ASP A 37 7.32 -8.25 -4.54
N LEU A 38 7.24 -6.92 -4.40
CA LEU A 38 7.57 -6.24 -3.13
C LEU A 38 6.75 -6.77 -1.95
N ILE A 39 5.45 -7.03 -2.15
CA ILE A 39 4.61 -7.66 -1.13
C ILE A 39 5.07 -9.10 -0.84
N ARG A 40 5.45 -9.87 -1.88
CA ARG A 40 5.97 -11.25 -1.71
C ARG A 40 7.29 -11.26 -0.93
N TYR A 41 8.16 -10.29 -1.17
CA TYR A 41 9.40 -10.11 -0.40
C TYR A 41 9.09 -9.80 1.07
N LEU A 42 8.23 -8.83 1.37
CA LEU A 42 7.84 -8.50 2.75
C LEU A 42 7.16 -9.66 3.50
N ARG A 43 6.48 -10.57 2.80
CA ARG A 43 5.90 -11.79 3.41
C ARG A 43 6.94 -12.83 3.81
N ARG A 44 8.12 -12.80 3.18
CA ARG A 44 9.24 -13.71 3.44
C ARG A 44 10.33 -13.01 4.25
N ASP A 45 10.05 -11.83 4.79
CA ASP A 45 10.98 -11.04 5.57
C ASP A 45 11.40 -11.82 6.83
N ASP A 46 12.64 -11.63 7.24
CA ASP A 46 13.21 -12.34 8.38
C ASP A 46 12.78 -11.72 9.72
N GLU A 47 13.22 -12.32 10.83
CA GLU A 47 12.97 -11.82 12.18
C GLU A 47 13.61 -10.44 12.46
N ASN A 48 14.56 -10.03 11.63
CA ASN A 48 15.20 -8.72 11.72
C ASN A 48 14.45 -7.67 10.89
N HIS A 49 13.51 -8.09 10.04
CA HIS A 49 12.80 -7.25 9.09
C HIS A 49 13.74 -6.51 8.12
N ASP A 50 14.76 -7.21 7.63
CA ASP A 50 15.79 -6.63 6.77
C ASP A 50 15.22 -6.04 5.48
N ILE A 51 14.25 -6.71 4.85
CA ILE A 51 13.62 -6.23 3.61
C ILE A 51 12.87 -4.93 3.88
N ARG A 52 12.07 -4.87 4.94
CA ARG A 52 11.34 -3.65 5.33
C ARG A 52 12.30 -2.48 5.56
N ARG A 53 13.40 -2.69 6.28
CA ARG A 53 14.39 -1.64 6.55
C ARG A 53 15.05 -1.16 5.26
N GLN A 54 15.44 -2.08 4.37
CA GLN A 54 16.03 -1.71 3.09
C GLN A 54 15.07 -0.89 2.23
N LEU A 55 13.78 -1.26 2.18
CA LEU A 55 12.77 -0.45 1.49
C LEU A 55 12.58 0.94 2.11
N GLY A 56 12.75 1.07 3.43
CA GLY A 56 12.75 2.37 4.09
C GLY A 56 13.96 3.23 3.76
N GLU A 57 15.14 2.62 3.68
CA GLU A 57 16.37 3.33 3.28
C GLU A 57 16.32 3.83 1.83
N THR A 58 15.69 3.08 0.92
CA THR A 58 15.53 3.52 -0.48
C THR A 58 14.51 4.65 -0.64
N LYS A 59 13.66 4.88 0.37
CA LYS A 59 12.55 5.85 0.33
C LYS A 59 11.53 5.59 -0.79
N VAL A 60 11.43 4.35 -1.25
CA VAL A 60 10.54 3.95 -2.37
C VAL A 60 9.08 4.32 -2.11
N LEU A 61 8.64 4.33 -0.84
CA LEU A 61 7.29 4.76 -0.49
C LEU A 61 7.04 6.22 -0.92
N GLN A 62 7.98 7.09 -0.59
CA GLN A 62 7.89 8.53 -0.82
C GLN A 62 8.13 8.88 -2.30
N THR A 63 9.14 8.26 -2.91
CA THR A 63 9.60 8.60 -4.27
C THR A 63 8.77 7.97 -5.36
N ASP A 64 8.19 6.79 -5.11
CA ASP A 64 7.55 5.99 -6.15
C ASP A 64 6.11 5.63 -5.78
N LEU A 65 5.88 4.95 -4.64
CA LEU A 65 4.57 4.37 -4.33
C LEU A 65 3.48 5.43 -4.14
N LEU A 66 3.76 6.53 -3.41
CA LEU A 66 2.79 7.62 -3.22
C LEU A 66 2.51 8.39 -4.52
N PRO A 67 3.52 8.82 -5.32
CA PRO A 67 3.28 9.40 -6.64
C PRO A 67 2.53 8.48 -7.61
N LEU A 68 2.86 7.18 -7.61
CA LEU A 68 2.19 6.18 -8.41
C LEU A 68 0.71 6.03 -8.00
N LEU A 69 0.42 5.95 -6.69
CA LEU A 69 -0.94 5.91 -6.16
C LEU A 69 -1.76 7.13 -6.61
N LYS A 70 -1.17 8.34 -6.58
CA LYS A 70 -1.82 9.57 -7.06
C LYS A 70 -2.06 9.57 -8.57
N SER A 71 -1.10 9.08 -9.35
CA SER A 71 -1.13 9.15 -10.82
C SER A 71 -2.04 8.08 -11.45
N TYR A 72 -2.21 6.93 -10.80
CA TYR A 72 -2.91 5.75 -11.33
C TYR A 72 -4.10 5.32 -10.47
N TRP A 73 -4.70 6.23 -9.70
CA TRP A 73 -5.78 5.90 -8.77
C TRP A 73 -7.04 5.30 -9.41
N GLU A 74 -7.26 5.52 -10.70
CA GLU A 74 -8.41 4.95 -11.41
C GLU A 74 -8.20 3.48 -11.79
N GLU A 75 -6.95 3.04 -11.89
CA GLU A 75 -6.58 1.65 -12.17
C GLU A 75 -6.77 0.79 -10.91
N THR A 76 -7.97 0.23 -10.78
CA THR A 76 -8.41 -0.40 -9.52
C THR A 76 -7.50 -1.54 -9.06
N GLU A 77 -7.02 -2.40 -9.96
CA GLU A 77 -6.13 -3.50 -9.56
C GLU A 77 -4.80 -2.99 -9.01
N LEU A 78 -4.15 -2.05 -9.71
CA LEU A 78 -2.89 -1.46 -9.27
C LEU A 78 -3.09 -0.68 -7.96
N PHE A 79 -4.15 0.10 -7.85
CA PHE A 79 -4.49 0.84 -6.64
C PHE A 79 -4.66 -0.09 -5.42
N ASP A 80 -5.39 -1.19 -5.57
CA ASP A 80 -5.65 -2.13 -4.48
C ASP A 80 -4.36 -2.83 -4.01
N VAL A 81 -3.47 -3.20 -4.95
CA VAL A 81 -2.18 -3.80 -4.64
C VAL A 81 -1.25 -2.77 -3.99
N LEU A 82 -1.19 -1.54 -4.49
CA LEU A 82 -0.41 -0.45 -3.87
C LEU A 82 -0.88 -0.16 -2.44
N LEU A 83 -2.20 -0.07 -2.23
CA LEU A 83 -2.72 0.19 -0.89
C LEU A 83 -2.37 -0.94 0.08
N ARG A 84 -2.39 -2.20 -0.36
CA ARG A 84 -1.92 -3.34 0.45
C ARG A 84 -0.45 -3.23 0.81
N LEU A 85 0.41 -2.80 -0.13
CA LEU A 85 1.82 -2.57 0.14
C LEU A 85 2.03 -1.42 1.13
N LEU A 86 1.34 -0.29 0.94
CA LEU A 86 1.42 0.88 1.82
C LEU A 86 0.97 0.54 3.25
N VAL A 87 -0.14 -0.18 3.40
CA VAL A 87 -0.60 -0.67 4.71
C VAL A 87 0.43 -1.59 5.35
N ASN A 88 1.03 -2.50 4.58
CA ASN A 88 2.08 -3.38 5.11
C ASN A 88 3.32 -2.58 5.57
N LEU A 89 3.78 -1.62 4.78
CA LEU A 89 4.94 -0.78 5.11
C LEU A 89 4.69 0.15 6.31
N THR A 90 3.43 0.50 6.57
CA THR A 90 3.01 1.36 7.69
C THR A 90 2.58 0.60 8.94
N THR A 91 2.74 -0.73 8.98
CA THR A 91 2.51 -1.54 10.18
C THR A 91 3.38 -1.05 11.35
N PRO A 92 2.79 -0.76 12.53
CA PRO A 92 3.53 -0.36 13.73
C PRO A 92 4.60 -1.39 14.12
N PRO A 93 5.81 -0.98 14.54
CA PRO A 93 6.91 -1.90 14.82
C PRO A 93 6.61 -2.82 16.00
N LEU A 94 5.83 -2.36 16.97
CA LEU A 94 5.34 -3.21 18.06
C LEU A 94 4.60 -4.46 17.54
N ILE A 95 3.80 -4.34 16.47
CA ILE A 95 3.11 -5.50 15.90
C ILE A 95 4.11 -6.50 15.29
N LEU A 96 5.23 -6.01 14.75
CA LEU A 96 6.28 -6.85 14.16
C LEU A 96 7.04 -7.66 15.23
N TRP A 97 7.17 -7.10 16.44
CA TRP A 97 7.83 -7.75 17.59
C TRP A 97 6.84 -8.26 18.67
N ASN A 98 5.66 -8.74 18.25
CA ASN A 98 4.66 -9.36 19.16
C ASN A 98 4.27 -8.50 20.37
N GLU A 99 4.14 -7.19 20.15
CA GLU A 99 3.78 -6.18 21.16
C GLU A 99 4.83 -5.99 22.27
N GLU A 100 6.05 -6.51 22.09
CA GLU A 100 7.15 -6.37 23.03
C GLU A 100 8.26 -5.46 22.47
N THR A 101 8.86 -4.64 23.33
CA THR A 101 10.04 -3.86 22.96
C THR A 101 11.29 -4.71 23.06
N PRO A 102 12.11 -4.84 21.99
CA PRO A 102 13.31 -5.66 22.04
C PRO A 102 14.30 -5.22 23.11
N THR A 103 14.76 -6.17 23.92
CA THR A 103 15.78 -5.93 24.97
C THR A 103 17.20 -6.07 24.45
N ASP A 104 17.41 -6.89 23.41
CA ASP A 104 18.71 -7.01 22.75
C ASP A 104 19.08 -5.70 22.04
N LYS A 105 20.33 -5.28 22.17
CA LYS A 105 20.81 -4.00 21.65
C LYS A 105 20.73 -3.92 20.13
N ASN A 106 21.07 -4.99 19.41
CA ASN A 106 21.06 -4.98 17.96
C ASN A 106 19.63 -4.97 17.43
N VAL A 107 18.76 -5.82 18.00
CA VAL A 107 17.34 -5.84 17.63
C VAL A 107 16.66 -4.52 17.96
N ARG A 108 17.03 -3.87 19.07
CA ARG A 108 16.54 -2.54 19.41
C ARG A 108 16.96 -1.47 18.41
N ASN A 109 18.16 -1.55 17.83
CA ASN A 109 18.56 -0.62 16.76
C ASN A 109 17.69 -0.81 15.51
N TYR A 110 17.37 -2.05 15.15
CA TYR A 110 16.47 -2.36 14.02
C TYR A 110 15.05 -1.85 14.26
N PHE A 111 14.53 -2.02 15.49
CA PHE A 111 13.26 -1.47 15.91
C PHE A 111 13.22 0.06 15.74
N MET A 112 14.24 0.75 16.25
CA MET A 112 14.34 2.22 16.15
C MET A 112 14.48 2.69 14.70
N GLN A 113 15.21 1.95 13.87
CA GLN A 113 15.34 2.27 12.45
C GLN A 113 13.97 2.23 11.73
N ILE A 114 13.14 1.23 12.02
CA ILE A 114 11.79 1.15 11.44
C ILE A 114 10.89 2.27 11.98
N GLU A 115 10.97 2.60 13.27
CA GLU A 115 10.27 3.77 13.84
C GLU A 115 10.63 5.07 13.09
N ASP A 116 11.92 5.30 12.81
CA ASP A 116 12.37 6.47 12.06
C ASP A 116 11.83 6.47 10.62
N HIS A 117 11.78 5.31 9.96
CA HIS A 117 11.16 5.17 8.64
C HIS A 117 9.66 5.50 8.68
N LEU A 118 8.93 5.01 9.69
CA LEU A 118 7.50 5.29 9.85
C LEU A 118 7.22 6.77 10.10
N GLN A 119 8.06 7.45 10.87
CA GLN A 119 7.96 8.90 11.06
C GLN A 119 8.17 9.65 9.74
N SER A 120 9.16 9.23 8.94
CA SER A 120 9.39 9.77 7.59
C SER A 120 8.20 9.54 6.65
N TYR A 121 7.60 8.34 6.69
CA TYR A 121 6.39 8.04 5.92
C TYR A 121 5.25 8.95 6.36
N LYS A 122 5.01 9.08 7.67
CA LYS A 122 3.94 9.93 8.21
C LYS A 122 4.02 11.37 7.70
N LEU A 123 5.23 11.94 7.63
CA LEU A 123 5.43 13.28 7.05
C LEU A 123 5.06 13.32 5.55
N SER A 124 5.35 12.25 4.81
CA SER A 124 5.04 12.14 3.38
C SER A 124 3.55 11.95 3.10
N PHE A 125 2.80 11.42 4.08
CA PHE A 125 1.33 11.36 4.02
C PHE A 125 0.65 12.71 4.31
N ALA A 126 1.38 13.75 4.73
CA ALA A 126 0.85 15.10 4.90
C ALA A 126 0.74 15.82 3.53
N ASP A 127 -0.04 15.24 2.61
CA ASP A 127 -0.27 15.71 1.25
C ASP A 127 -1.78 15.71 0.94
N ASP A 128 -2.37 16.89 0.76
CA ASP A 128 -3.81 17.06 0.48
C ASP A 128 -4.24 16.33 -0.81
N ALA A 129 -3.38 16.26 -1.83
CA ALA A 129 -3.70 15.60 -3.08
C ALA A 129 -3.82 14.08 -2.90
N LEU A 130 -2.98 13.50 -2.05
CA LEU A 130 -3.05 12.09 -1.68
C LEU A 130 -4.38 11.78 -0.96
N TRP A 131 -4.76 12.61 0.01
CA TRP A 131 -6.02 12.42 0.74
C TRP A 131 -7.25 12.64 -0.14
N ALA A 132 -7.21 13.58 -1.08
CA ALA A 132 -8.27 13.77 -2.06
C ALA A 132 -8.48 12.51 -2.93
N VAL A 133 -7.40 11.86 -3.35
CA VAL A 133 -7.44 10.59 -4.09
C VAL A 133 -8.05 9.47 -3.23
N LEU A 134 -7.57 9.29 -2.00
CA LEU A 134 -8.09 8.27 -1.08
C LEU A 134 -9.59 8.47 -0.78
N SER A 135 -10.00 9.71 -0.51
CA SER A 135 -11.40 10.08 -0.26
C SER A 135 -12.29 9.82 -1.48
N SER A 136 -11.79 10.15 -2.69
CA SER A 136 -12.50 9.88 -3.94
C SER A 136 -12.69 8.38 -4.19
N ARG A 137 -11.67 7.57 -3.92
CA ARG A 137 -11.77 6.09 -4.02
C ARG A 137 -12.75 5.53 -3.01
N MET A 138 -12.65 5.96 -1.75
CA MET A 138 -13.56 5.51 -0.70
C MET A 138 -15.02 5.87 -1.03
N SER A 139 -15.26 7.07 -1.55
CA SER A 139 -16.59 7.50 -1.99
C SER A 139 -17.14 6.61 -3.11
N LYS A 140 -16.34 6.33 -4.16
CA LYS A 140 -16.72 5.41 -5.25
C LYS A 140 -17.08 4.01 -4.73
N ILE A 141 -16.32 3.50 -3.76
CA ILE A 141 -16.57 2.20 -3.13
C ILE A 141 -17.89 2.22 -2.35
N LEU A 142 -18.09 3.23 -1.49
CA LEU A 142 -19.30 3.36 -0.68
C LEU A 142 -20.55 3.49 -1.56
N GLU A 143 -20.52 4.31 -2.61
CA GLU A 143 -21.62 4.41 -3.57
C GLU A 143 -21.95 3.07 -4.22
N THR A 144 -20.93 2.29 -4.58
CA THR A 144 -21.11 0.96 -5.18
C THR A 144 -21.78 0.00 -4.21
N ILE A 145 -21.32 -0.02 -2.95
CA ILE A 145 -21.90 -0.85 -1.88
C ILE A 145 -23.36 -0.47 -1.65
N VAL A 146 -23.65 0.82 -1.49
CA VAL A 146 -25.02 1.32 -1.27
C VAL A 146 -25.93 0.92 -2.43
N ARG A 147 -25.50 1.10 -3.68
CA ARG A 147 -26.26 0.67 -4.87
C ARG A 147 -26.51 -0.84 -4.87
N GLN A 148 -25.54 -1.66 -4.46
CA GLN A 148 -25.72 -3.11 -4.38
C GLN A 148 -26.73 -3.50 -3.30
N ILE A 149 -26.70 -2.87 -2.12
CA ILE A 149 -27.68 -3.10 -1.05
C ILE A 149 -29.10 -2.79 -1.53
N PHE A 150 -29.33 -1.61 -2.12
CA PHE A 150 -30.65 -1.26 -2.66
C PHE A 150 -31.14 -2.23 -3.75
N ARG A 151 -30.24 -2.74 -4.60
CA ARG A 151 -30.61 -3.77 -5.60
C ARG A 151 -31.05 -5.07 -4.93
N LEU A 152 -30.38 -5.50 -3.87
CA LEU A 152 -30.72 -6.72 -3.13
C LEU A 152 -32.06 -6.58 -2.40
N GLU A 153 -32.33 -5.44 -1.77
CA GLU A 153 -33.60 -5.16 -1.10
C GLU A 153 -34.77 -5.14 -2.09
N ASN A 154 -34.62 -4.44 -3.23
CA ASN A 154 -35.63 -4.41 -4.29
C ASN A 154 -35.90 -5.81 -4.86
N ARG A 155 -34.85 -6.63 -5.04
CA ARG A 155 -35.03 -8.01 -5.50
C ARG A 155 -35.84 -8.84 -4.51
N LYS A 156 -35.52 -8.78 -3.21
CA LYS A 156 -36.26 -9.48 -2.16
C LYS A 156 -37.73 -9.05 -2.10
N PHE A 157 -38.00 -7.75 -2.28
CA PHE A 157 -39.36 -7.22 -2.32
C PHE A 157 -40.17 -7.76 -3.52
N VAL A 158 -39.56 -7.82 -4.71
CA VAL A 158 -40.21 -8.39 -5.91
C VAL A 158 -40.48 -9.88 -5.75
N GLU A 159 -39.52 -10.64 -5.22
CA GLU A 159 -39.68 -12.09 -4.96
C GLU A 159 -40.80 -12.37 -3.95
N TRP A 160 -40.89 -11.60 -2.86
CA TRP A 160 -41.97 -11.73 -1.87
C TRP A 160 -43.36 -11.48 -2.48
N ASN A 161 -43.49 -10.44 -3.32
CA ASN A 161 -44.76 -10.11 -3.97
C ASN A 161 -45.20 -11.14 -5.04
N MET A 162 -44.26 -11.90 -5.62
CA MET A 162 -44.60 -13.01 -6.51
C MET A 162 -45.11 -14.22 -5.73
N ILE A 163 -44.48 -14.54 -4.59
CA ILE A 163 -44.89 -15.66 -3.73
C ILE A 163 -46.23 -15.37 -3.04
N SER A 164 -46.49 -14.13 -2.65
CA SER A 164 -47.73 -13.76 -1.95
C SER A 164 -48.98 -13.66 -2.84
N LYS A 165 -48.82 -13.82 -4.17
CA LYS A 165 -49.91 -13.77 -5.16
C LYS A 165 -50.28 -15.15 -5.74
N THR A 166 -49.57 -16.20 -5.35
CA THR A 166 -49.87 -17.61 -5.62
C THR A 166 -50.46 -18.27 -4.38
#